data_AF-K2C8E7-F1
#
_entry.id   AF-K2C8E7-F1
#
_cell.length_a   1.000
_cell.length_b   1.000
_cell.length_c   1.000
_cell.angle_alpha   90.00
_cell.angle_beta   90.00
_cell.angle_gamma   90.00
#
_symmetry.space_group_name_H-M   'P 1'
#
loop_
_entity.id
_entity.type
_entity.pdbx_description
1 polymer ?
#
loop_
_entity_poly.entity_id
_entity_poly.type
_entity_poly.pdbx_seq_one_letter_code
_entity_poly.pdbx_strand_id
1 'polypeptide(L)'
;MTKAGIRVEFVKEGLIFTGDDSPMATLLLSVMGAFAEFERSLLRERQREGIALAKQRGVYRGRKRALAPAQAEILRQRARDGEEKAHLAREFGISRETVYQYIRSES
;
A
#
# COMPACT_ATOMS: atom_id res chain seq x y z
N MET A 1 15.49 -14.70 18.88
CA MET A 1 15.14 -16.04 18.37
C MET A 1 16.11 -17.12 18.85
N THR A 2 17.41 -16.86 19.01
CA THR A 2 18.42 -17.83 19.48
C THR A 2 18.38 -18.18 20.98
N LYS A 3 17.89 -17.27 21.85
CA LYS A 3 17.73 -17.53 23.31
C LYS A 3 16.75 -18.64 23.70
N ALA A 4 15.92 -19.11 22.77
CA ALA A 4 14.89 -20.12 23.01
C ALA A 4 15.28 -21.53 22.50
N GLY A 5 16.55 -21.75 22.11
CA GLY A 5 17.01 -23.03 21.57
C GLY A 5 16.47 -23.35 20.16
N ILE A 6 15.95 -22.35 19.44
CA ILE A 6 15.36 -22.52 18.11
C ILE A 6 16.47 -22.61 17.05
N ARG A 7 16.46 -23.69 16.28
CA ARG A 7 17.34 -23.90 15.11
C ARG A 7 16.73 -23.22 13.88
N VAL A 8 17.53 -22.41 13.19
CA VAL A 8 17.17 -21.79 11.92
C VAL A 8 18.03 -22.40 10.82
N GLU A 9 17.40 -22.88 9.76
CA GLU A 9 18.08 -23.49 8.61
C GLU A 9 17.72 -22.72 7.34
N PHE A 10 18.74 -22.22 6.64
CA PHE A 10 18.65 -21.64 5.32
C PHE A 10 18.96 -22.75 4.31
N VAL A 11 17.90 -23.44 3.85
CA VAL A 11 18.00 -24.65 3.01
C VAL A 11 18.77 -24.39 1.71
N LYS A 12 18.61 -23.20 1.12
CA LYS A 12 19.22 -22.87 -0.17
C LYS A 12 20.71 -22.56 -0.05
N GLU A 13 21.10 -21.88 1.03
CA GLU A 13 22.48 -21.48 1.29
C GLU A 13 23.25 -22.52 2.13
N GLY A 14 22.57 -23.58 2.59
CA GLY A 14 23.15 -24.63 3.44
C GLY A 14 23.57 -24.16 4.82
N LEU A 15 23.03 -23.02 5.31
CA LEU A 15 23.43 -22.42 6.57
C LEU A 15 22.52 -22.89 7.69
N ILE A 16 23.13 -23.37 8.78
CA ILE A 16 22.42 -23.82 9.97
C ILE A 16 22.89 -22.97 11.14
N PHE A 17 21.94 -22.27 11.77
CA PHE A 17 22.14 -21.53 12.99
C PHE A 17 21.47 -22.31 14.12
N THR A 18 22.27 -23.02 14.92
CA THR A 18 21.81 -23.61 16.16
C THR A 18 21.87 -22.56 17.26
N GLY A 19 21.04 -22.69 18.29
CA GLY A 19 21.05 -21.77 19.44
C GLY A 19 22.32 -21.85 20.30
N ASP A 20 23.37 -22.51 19.83
CA ASP A 20 24.68 -22.54 20.46
C ASP A 20 25.34 -21.18 20.22
N ASP A 21 25.80 -20.53 21.29
CA ASP A 21 26.40 -19.18 21.29
C ASP A 21 27.78 -19.14 20.60
N SER A 22 27.87 -19.57 19.34
CA SER A 22 29.06 -19.42 18.51
C SER A 22 29.20 -17.95 18.09
N PRO A 23 30.32 -17.28 18.41
CA PRO A 23 30.58 -15.91 17.95
C PRO A 23 30.51 -15.78 16.42
N MET A 24 30.90 -16.83 15.69
CA MET A 24 30.83 -16.86 14.21
C MET A 24 29.38 -16.92 13.70
N ALA A 25 28.53 -17.74 14.32
CA ALA A 25 27.11 -17.82 13.96
C ALA A 25 26.40 -16.48 14.20
N THR A 26 26.74 -15.80 15.30
CA THR A 26 26.22 -14.47 15.61
C THR A 26 26.66 -13.44 14.58
N LEU A 27 27.96 -13.40 14.25
CA LEU A 27 28.50 -12.49 13.23
C LEU A 27 27.82 -12.69 11.87
N LEU A 28 27.72 -13.95 11.40
CA LEU A 28 27.11 -14.25 10.11
C LEU A 28 25.63 -13.84 10.07
N LEU A 29 24.88 -14.10 11.13
CA LEU A 29 23.49 -13.66 11.23
C LEU A 29 23.36 -12.14 11.18
N SER A 30 24.23 -11.41 11.89
CA SER A 30 24.27 -9.94 11.85
C SER A 30 24.59 -9.41 10.45
N VAL A 31 25.56 -10.03 9.75
CA VAL A 31 25.91 -9.66 8.37
C VAL A 31 24.72 -9.92 7.44
N MET A 32 24.07 -11.07 7.52
CA MET A 32 22.88 -11.37 6.70
C MET A 32 21.73 -10.39 6.96
N GLY A 33 21.51 -9.99 8.23
CA GLY A 33 20.55 -8.95 8.58
C GLY A 33 20.89 -7.61 7.92
N ALA A 34 22.15 -7.19 7.98
CA ALA A 34 22.61 -5.96 7.35
C ALA A 34 22.47 -6.00 5.82
N PHE A 35 22.78 -7.14 5.18
CA PHE A 35 22.59 -7.33 3.74
C PHE A 35 21.11 -7.23 3.34
N ALA A 36 20.20 -7.85 4.11
CA ALA A 36 18.77 -7.76 3.83
C ALA A 36 18.25 -6.32 3.91
N GLU A 37 18.75 -5.53 4.88
CA GLU A 37 18.42 -4.11 4.99
C GLU A 37 19.00 -3.28 3.82
N PHE A 38 20.24 -3.57 3.42
CA PHE A 38 20.91 -2.95 2.28
C PHE A 38 20.17 -3.21 0.96
N GLU A 39 19.82 -4.46 0.66
CA GLU A 39 19.05 -4.78 -0.56
C GLU A 39 17.69 -4.08 -0.56
N ARG A 40 17.04 -4.03 0.61
CA ARG A 40 15.75 -3.34 0.76
C ARG A 40 15.87 -1.83 0.56
N SER A 41 16.99 -1.22 0.93
CA SER A 41 17.22 0.21 0.70
C SER A 41 17.42 0.50 -0.79
N LEU A 42 18.24 -0.30 -1.48
CA LEU A 42 18.45 -0.20 -2.93
C LEU A 42 17.17 -0.42 -3.74
N LEU A 43 16.35 -1.40 -3.36
CA LEU A 43 15.08 -1.66 -4.05
C LEU A 43 14.14 -0.45 -3.93
N ARG A 44 14.08 0.17 -2.75
CA ARG A 44 13.26 1.38 -2.52
C ARG A 44 13.79 2.58 -3.31
N GLU A 45 15.11 2.74 -3.42
CA GLU A 45 15.72 3.79 -4.22
C GLU A 45 15.30 3.68 -5.70
N ARG A 46 15.51 2.50 -6.30
CA ARG A 46 15.08 2.23 -7.70
C ARG A 46 13.58 2.41 -7.88
N GLN A 47 12.77 1.99 -6.91
CA GLN A 47 11.33 2.21 -6.96
C GLN A 47 10.98 3.71 -6.98
N ARG A 48 11.65 4.54 -6.16
CA ARG A 48 11.43 5.99 -6.15
C ARG A 48 11.80 6.62 -7.49
N GLU A 49 12.92 6.23 -8.08
CA GLU A 49 13.32 6.68 -9.42
C GLU A 49 12.27 6.33 -10.48
N GLY A 50 11.81 5.07 -10.48
CA GLY A 50 10.76 4.61 -11.38
C GLY A 50 9.44 5.37 -11.19
N ILE A 51 9.03 5.62 -9.95
CA ILE A 51 7.85 6.43 -9.62
C ILE A 51 8.03 7.87 -10.11
N ALA A 52 9.21 8.48 -9.92
CA ALA A 52 9.49 9.85 -10.36
C ALA A 52 9.37 9.96 -11.89
N LEU A 53 9.94 9.01 -12.64
CA LEU A 53 9.83 8.96 -14.09
C LEU A 53 8.38 8.75 -14.55
N ALA A 54 7.63 7.86 -13.89
CA ALA A 54 6.22 7.62 -14.22
C ALA A 54 5.31 8.81 -13.86
N LYS A 55 5.65 9.59 -12.82
CA LYS A 55 5.01 10.88 -12.50
C LYS A 55 5.31 11.93 -13.58
N GLN A 56 6.56 12.06 -14.02
CA GLN A 56 6.92 12.96 -15.13
C GLN A 56 6.19 12.61 -16.43
N ARG A 57 6.02 11.32 -16.71
CA ARG A 57 5.22 10.82 -17.85
C ARG A 57 3.70 10.99 -17.67
N GLY A 58 3.22 11.44 -16.52
CA GLY A 58 1.79 11.67 -16.26
C GLY A 58 0.93 10.40 -16.17
N VAL A 59 1.53 9.23 -15.90
CA VAL A 59 0.82 7.94 -15.88
C VAL A 59 -0.09 7.82 -14.65
N TYR A 60 0.31 8.43 -13.53
CA TYR A 60 -0.48 8.43 -12.29
C TYR A 60 -1.68 9.38 -12.41
N ARG A 61 -2.87 8.82 -12.63
CA ARG A 61 -4.16 9.56 -12.70
C ARG A 61 -4.97 9.52 -11.40
N GLY A 62 -4.34 9.11 -10.29
CA GLY A 62 -4.99 8.92 -9.01
C GLY A 62 -6.04 7.79 -9.01
N ARG A 63 -6.87 7.77 -7.97
CA ARG A 63 -7.99 6.82 -7.88
C ARG A 63 -9.02 7.17 -8.95
N LYS A 64 -9.46 6.19 -9.73
CA LYS A 64 -10.59 6.36 -10.67
C LYS A 64 -11.83 6.83 -9.89
N ARG A 65 -12.48 7.88 -10.39
CA ARG A 65 -13.76 8.35 -9.84
C ARG A 65 -14.79 7.22 -9.94
N ALA A 66 -15.63 7.08 -8.91
CA ALA A 66 -16.63 6.03 -8.84
C ALA A 66 -17.77 6.25 -9.85
N LEU A 67 -18.11 7.51 -10.10
CA LEU A 67 -19.15 7.94 -11.04
C LEU A 67 -18.54 8.71 -12.21
N ALA A 68 -19.14 8.53 -13.39
CA ALA A 68 -18.88 9.37 -14.55
C ALA A 68 -19.32 10.82 -14.29
N PRO A 69 -18.75 11.83 -14.97
CA PRO A 69 -19.09 13.23 -14.75
C PRO A 69 -20.60 13.53 -14.82
N ALA A 70 -21.32 12.95 -15.80
CA ALA A 70 -22.76 13.11 -15.94
C ALA A 70 -23.54 12.51 -14.76
N GLN A 71 -23.15 11.32 -14.28
CA GLN A 71 -23.78 10.70 -13.11
C GLN A 71 -23.52 11.50 -11.83
N ALA A 72 -22.31 12.06 -11.69
CA ALA A 72 -21.98 12.91 -10.56
C ALA A 72 -22.80 14.21 -10.55
N GLU A 73 -23.11 14.78 -11.71
CA GLU A 73 -24.02 15.94 -11.84
C GLU A 73 -25.45 15.57 -11.42
N ILE A 74 -25.99 14.46 -11.93
CA ILE A 74 -27.33 13.99 -11.57
C ILE A 74 -27.43 13.74 -10.06
N LEU A 75 -26.41 13.10 -9.47
CA LEU A 75 -26.36 12.88 -8.03
C LEU A 75 -26.36 14.19 -7.24
N ARG A 76 -25.58 15.19 -7.68
CA ARG A 76 -25.52 16.51 -7.03
C ARG A 76 -26.85 17.23 -7.12
N GLN A 77 -27.48 17.25 -8.30
CA GLN A 77 -28.78 17.87 -8.49
C GLN A 77 -29.84 17.23 -7.58
N ARG A 78 -29.95 15.90 -7.59
CA ARG A 78 -30.92 15.18 -6.74
C ARG A 78 -30.66 15.36 -5.24
N ALA A 79 -29.40 15.47 -4.84
CA ALA A 79 -29.06 15.80 -3.46
C ALA A 79 -29.49 17.21 -3.05
N ARG A 80 -29.43 18.19 -3.97
CA ARG A 80 -29.94 19.56 -3.78
C ARG A 80 -31.46 19.61 -3.73
N ASP A 81 -32.13 18.78 -4.52
CA ASP A 81 -33.60 18.62 -4.53
C ASP A 81 -34.13 17.97 -3.23
N GLY A 82 -33.24 17.64 -2.28
CA GLY A 82 -33.60 17.20 -0.93
C GLY A 82 -33.62 15.69 -0.75
N GLU A 83 -33.26 14.91 -1.77
CA GLU A 83 -33.33 13.45 -1.70
C GLU A 83 -32.41 12.87 -0.61
N GLU A 84 -32.84 11.74 -0.04
CA GLU A 84 -32.11 11.06 1.03
C GLU A 84 -30.77 10.48 0.53
N LYS A 85 -29.69 10.83 1.22
CA LYS A 85 -28.32 10.49 0.82
C LYS A 85 -28.06 8.98 0.92
N ALA A 86 -28.80 8.28 1.78
CA ALA A 86 -28.76 6.83 1.87
C ALA A 86 -29.45 6.15 0.69
N HIS A 87 -30.52 6.73 0.15
CA HIS A 87 -31.18 6.24 -1.06
C HIS A 87 -30.26 6.42 -2.26
N LEU A 88 -29.72 7.63 -2.46
CA LEU A 88 -28.75 7.94 -3.52
C LEU A 88 -27.52 7.02 -3.47
N ALA A 89 -26.99 6.74 -2.29
CA ALA A 89 -25.87 5.81 -2.13
C ALA A 89 -26.18 4.41 -2.71
N ARG A 90 -27.36 3.86 -2.37
CA ARG A 90 -27.78 2.53 -2.86
C ARG A 90 -28.02 2.54 -4.36
N GLU A 91 -28.70 3.56 -4.87
CA GLU A 91 -29.03 3.65 -6.30
C GLU A 91 -27.79 3.79 -7.18
N PHE A 92 -26.86 4.67 -6.80
CA PHE A 92 -25.61 4.88 -7.53
C PHE A 92 -24.55 3.81 -7.21
N GLY A 93 -24.83 2.84 -6.34
CA GLY A 93 -23.92 1.75 -5.98
C GLY A 93 -22.64 2.22 -5.27
N ILE A 94 -22.71 3.33 -4.53
CA ILE A 94 -21.56 3.94 -3.85
C ILE A 94 -21.80 4.07 -2.35
N SER A 95 -20.73 4.23 -1.58
CA SER A 95 -20.86 4.44 -0.14
C SER A 95 -21.49 5.81 0.16
N ARG A 96 -22.16 5.93 1.32
CA ARG A 96 -22.68 7.22 1.80
C ARG A 96 -21.57 8.29 1.89
N GLU A 97 -20.36 7.90 2.28
CA GLU A 97 -19.20 8.79 2.31
C GLU A 97 -18.86 9.32 0.90
N THR A 98 -18.90 8.46 -0.11
CA THR A 98 -18.67 8.86 -1.50
C THR A 98 -19.73 9.84 -2.00
N VAL A 99 -21.00 9.68 -1.58
CA VAL A 99 -22.07 10.67 -1.85
C VAL A 99 -21.71 12.03 -1.26
N TYR A 100 -21.29 12.09 0.02
CA TYR A 100 -20.86 13.34 0.65
C TYR A 100 -19.64 13.97 -0.02
N GLN A 101 -18.68 13.16 -0.49
CA GLN A 101 -17.52 13.65 -1.24
C GLN A 101 -17.94 14.33 -2.54
N TYR A 102 -18.86 13.74 -3.30
CA TYR A 102 -19.37 14.35 -4.53
C TYR A 102 -20.11 15.66 -4.25
N ILE A 103 -20.95 15.71 -3.22
CA ILE A 103 -21.67 16.93 -2.82
C ILE A 103 -20.69 18.03 -2.38
N ARG A 104 -19.64 17.70 -1.62
CA ARG A 104 -18.65 18.68 -1.14
C ARG A 104 -17.72 19.19 -2.24
N SER A 105 -17.43 18.38 -3.26
CA SER A 105 -16.54 18.73 -4.37
C SER A 105 -17.11 19.76 -5.35
N GLU A 106 -18.32 20.28 -5.08
CA GLU A 106 -19.00 21.31 -5.87
C GLU A 106 -18.65 22.75 -5.43
N SER A 107 -17.83 22.92 -4.38
CA SER A 107 -17.29 24.22 -3.95
C SER A 107 -16.00 24.60 -4.67
#